data_AF-A0A842HJ01-F1
#
_entry.id   AF-A0A842HJ01-F1
#
_cell.length_a   1.000
_cell.length_b   1.000
_cell.length_c   1.000
_cell.angle_alpha   90.00
_cell.angle_beta   90.00
_cell.angle_gamma   90.00
#
_symmetry.space_group_name_H-M   'P 1'
#
loop_
_entity.id
_entity.type
_entity.pdbx_description
1 polymer ?
#
loop_
_entity_poly.entity_id
_entity_poly.type
_entity_poly.pdbx_seq_one_letter_code
_entity_poly.pdbx_strand_id
1 'polypeptide(L)'
;MKNLKSLAALIALLLPLGISTASAADAPVGNAVEMDLQVDIPKDAWRYQFYQNSIPLELDQNYLLTFWAKADRPVEFAVAAKQSAPPWGFLGLNTSTYAGTEWKLYRMPFAATKAIPGKSRISFSLKEKQAVKIWIADVKIVPAGPAGKDAANMVRNPRFEQGFGEWYSEGTKVGVYSVQVVQQSAIPAAAAE
;
A
#
# COMPACT_ATOMS: atom_id res chain seq x y z
N MET A 1 -55.33 -17.71 52.91
CA MET A 1 -54.70 -19.06 52.96
C MET A 1 -54.50 -19.56 51.53
N LYS A 2 -53.32 -20.13 51.29
CA LYS A 2 -52.83 -20.89 50.12
C LYS A 2 -52.08 -20.12 49.01
N ASN A 3 -50.75 -20.22 49.15
CA ASN A 3 -49.63 -19.95 48.25
C ASN A 3 -49.62 -20.80 46.97
N LEU A 4 -48.88 -20.36 45.92
CA LEU A 4 -47.73 -21.08 45.29
C LEU A 4 -47.12 -20.20 44.16
N LYS A 5 -45.92 -19.63 44.33
CA LYS A 5 -44.59 -20.05 43.82
C LYS A 5 -44.33 -19.88 42.31
N SER A 6 -43.40 -18.95 42.02
CA SER A 6 -42.33 -18.95 41.00
C SER A 6 -42.65 -18.77 39.50
N LEU A 7 -42.08 -17.72 38.90
CA LEU A 7 -40.96 -17.87 37.95
C LEU A 7 -40.24 -16.54 37.72
N ALA A 8 -38.92 -16.53 37.90
CA ALA A 8 -38.03 -15.41 37.61
C ALA A 8 -37.81 -15.30 36.09
N ALA A 9 -37.91 -14.10 35.54
CA ALA A 9 -37.37 -13.77 34.22
C ALA A 9 -36.15 -12.86 34.43
N LEU A 10 -34.97 -13.46 34.32
CA LEU A 10 -33.69 -12.78 34.32
C LEU A 10 -33.57 -12.01 32.99
N ILE A 11 -33.75 -10.69 33.01
CA ILE A 11 -33.47 -9.85 31.84
C ILE A 11 -31.94 -9.68 31.77
N ALA A 12 -31.30 -10.51 30.97
CA ALA A 12 -29.91 -10.31 30.58
C ALA A 12 -29.85 -9.10 29.63
N LEU A 13 -29.37 -7.97 30.15
CA LEU A 13 -29.06 -6.78 29.36
C LEU A 13 -27.80 -7.08 28.52
N LEU A 14 -27.97 -7.63 27.31
CA LEU A 14 -26.90 -7.64 26.31
C LEU A 14 -26.67 -6.20 25.85
N LEU A 15 -25.61 -5.56 26.35
CA LEU A 15 -25.01 -4.42 25.67
C LEU A 15 -24.56 -4.90 24.28
N PRO A 16 -24.93 -4.23 23.18
CA PRO A 16 -24.24 -4.49 21.93
C PRO A 16 -22.80 -4.03 22.13
N LEU A 17 -21.86 -4.98 22.01
CA LEU A 17 -20.47 -4.68 21.75
C LEU A 17 -20.45 -3.68 20.59
N GLY A 18 -19.98 -2.46 20.87
CA GLY A 18 -19.76 -1.47 19.83
C GLY A 18 -18.82 -2.07 18.80
N ILE A 19 -19.38 -2.50 17.68
CA ILE A 19 -18.60 -2.81 16.50
C ILE A 19 -18.05 -1.46 16.07
N SER A 20 -16.78 -1.22 16.39
CA SER A 20 -16.03 -0.15 15.77
C SER A 20 -15.92 -0.51 14.30
N THR A 21 -16.87 -0.05 13.50
CA THR A 21 -16.75 -0.08 12.04
C THR A 21 -15.68 0.94 11.69
N ALA A 22 -14.42 0.54 11.73
CA ALA A 22 -13.41 1.18 10.92
C ALA A 22 -13.86 0.99 9.47
N SER A 23 -14.58 1.96 8.92
CA SER A 23 -14.84 2.03 7.49
C SER A 23 -13.47 2.13 6.83
N ALA A 24 -13.02 1.05 6.21
CA ALA A 24 -12.08 1.18 5.12
C ALA A 24 -12.87 1.93 4.04
N ALA A 25 -12.52 3.18 3.77
CA ALA A 25 -13.10 3.93 2.67
C ALA A 25 -13.06 3.07 1.40
N ASP A 26 -14.05 3.14 0.51
CA ASP A 26 -14.06 2.31 -0.72
C ASP A 26 -13.00 2.74 -1.76
N ALA A 27 -12.22 3.78 -1.45
CA ALA A 27 -11.20 4.34 -2.33
C ALA A 27 -10.10 5.09 -1.53
N PRO A 28 -8.92 5.31 -2.11
CA PRO A 28 -7.88 6.17 -1.52
C PRO A 28 -8.34 7.62 -1.35
N VAL A 29 -7.54 8.42 -0.65
CA VAL A 29 -7.68 9.88 -0.58
C VAL A 29 -6.52 10.55 -1.29
N GLY A 30 -6.78 11.63 -2.04
CA GLY A 30 -5.77 12.43 -2.73
C GLY A 30 -5.52 11.94 -4.16
N ASN A 31 -4.33 12.20 -4.69
CA ASN A 31 -3.95 11.72 -6.02
C ASN A 31 -3.41 10.28 -5.97
N ALA A 32 -3.23 9.69 -7.15
CA ALA A 32 -2.50 8.43 -7.32
C ALA A 32 -1.31 8.64 -8.25
N VAL A 33 -0.34 7.73 -8.16
CA VAL A 33 0.64 7.54 -9.23
C VAL A 33 0.12 6.47 -10.18
N GLU A 34 0.14 6.75 -11.48
CA GLU A 34 -0.04 5.77 -12.55
C GLU A 34 1.33 5.29 -13.02
N MET A 35 1.54 3.98 -13.01
CA MET A 35 2.65 3.31 -13.67
C MET A 35 2.08 2.61 -14.91
N ASP A 36 2.46 3.10 -16.09
CA ASP A 36 1.91 2.66 -17.38
C ASP A 36 2.98 1.95 -18.20
N LEU A 37 2.86 0.63 -18.28
CA LEU A 37 3.65 -0.24 -19.15
C LEU A 37 2.94 -0.33 -20.49
N GLN A 38 3.55 0.23 -21.53
CA GLN A 38 2.90 0.43 -22.83
C GLN A 38 3.23 -0.66 -23.85
N VAL A 39 4.34 -1.36 -23.67
CA VAL A 39 4.76 -2.47 -24.53
C VAL A 39 5.25 -3.64 -23.70
N ASP A 40 5.26 -4.80 -24.34
CA ASP A 40 5.80 -6.02 -23.75
C ASP A 40 7.31 -5.92 -23.56
N ILE A 41 7.80 -6.21 -22.35
CA ILE A 41 9.23 -6.03 -22.01
C ILE A 41 9.93 -7.36 -21.69
N PRO A 42 11.17 -7.59 -22.17
CA PRO A 42 12.00 -8.71 -21.75
C PRO A 42 12.86 -8.47 -20.47
N LYS A 43 13.03 -9.60 -19.76
CA LYS A 43 14.01 -10.05 -18.74
C LYS A 43 14.33 -9.26 -17.46
N ASP A 44 14.26 -7.93 -17.42
CA ASP A 44 14.69 -7.15 -16.23
C ASP A 44 13.55 -6.37 -15.55
N ALA A 45 12.56 -7.08 -15.01
CA ALA A 45 11.38 -6.49 -14.33
C ALA A 45 11.73 -5.52 -13.18
N TRP A 46 12.91 -5.66 -12.57
CA TRP A 46 13.41 -4.73 -11.54
C TRP A 46 13.69 -3.33 -12.08
N ARG A 47 13.66 -3.08 -13.39
CA ARG A 47 13.96 -1.77 -13.96
C ARG A 47 12.78 -0.81 -13.96
N TYR A 48 11.54 -1.32 -13.90
CA TYR A 48 10.32 -0.50 -13.96
C TYR A 48 9.77 -0.32 -12.55
N GLN A 49 10.34 0.67 -11.85
CA GLN A 49 10.05 0.89 -10.44
C GLN A 49 9.58 2.31 -10.21
N PHE A 50 8.69 2.45 -9.23
CA PHE A 50 8.38 3.70 -8.58
C PHE A 50 8.74 3.58 -7.10
N TYR A 51 9.53 4.51 -6.58
CA TYR A 51 10.12 4.35 -5.26
C TYR A 51 10.37 5.68 -4.54
N GLN A 52 10.48 5.61 -3.22
CA GLN A 52 10.94 6.71 -2.37
C GLN A 52 12.15 6.26 -1.56
N ASN A 53 13.19 7.09 -1.55
CA ASN A 53 14.41 6.87 -0.76
C ASN A 53 14.29 7.49 0.63
N SER A 54 15.33 7.30 1.45
CA SER A 54 15.51 7.95 2.75
C SER A 54 14.35 7.77 3.73
N ILE A 55 13.64 6.64 3.62
CA ILE A 55 12.65 6.23 4.63
C ILE A 55 13.42 5.97 5.94
N PRO A 56 13.04 6.60 7.07
CA PRO A 56 13.74 6.49 8.34
C PRO A 56 13.38 5.20 9.08
N LEU A 57 13.63 4.05 8.45
CA LEU A 57 13.50 2.75 9.10
C LEU A 57 14.68 2.50 10.03
N GLU A 58 14.40 1.92 11.19
CA GLU A 58 15.37 1.52 12.19
C GLU A 58 15.57 0.01 12.16
N LEU A 59 16.78 -0.44 12.51
CA LEU A 59 17.16 -1.85 12.50
C LEU A 59 16.29 -2.64 13.50
N ASP A 60 15.82 -3.81 13.07
CA ASP A 60 15.05 -4.77 13.85
C ASP A 60 13.73 -4.24 14.44
N GLN A 61 13.23 -3.12 13.91
CA GLN A 61 11.89 -2.62 14.21
C GLN A 61 10.84 -3.20 13.27
N ASN A 62 9.63 -3.39 13.80
CA ASN A 62 8.47 -3.85 13.04
C ASN A 62 7.67 -2.66 12.53
N TYR A 63 7.27 -2.72 11.26
CA TYR A 63 6.52 -1.68 10.58
C TYR A 63 5.29 -2.26 9.89
N LEU A 64 4.33 -1.37 9.62
CA LEU A 64 3.19 -1.64 8.75
C LEU A 64 3.25 -0.68 7.57
N LEU A 65 3.44 -1.23 6.37
CA LEU A 65 3.20 -0.54 5.12
C LEU A 65 1.72 -0.70 4.75
N THR A 66 1.03 0.40 4.47
CA THR A 66 -0.29 0.39 3.84
C THR A 66 -0.30 1.24 2.58
N PHE A 67 -1.06 0.82 1.59
CA PHE A 67 -1.26 1.60 0.36
C PHE A 67 -2.50 1.08 -0.35
N TRP A 68 -3.08 1.91 -1.19
CA TRP A 68 -4.12 1.51 -2.12
C TRP A 68 -3.51 1.11 -3.45
N ALA A 69 -4.03 0.05 -4.07
CA ALA A 69 -3.71 -0.27 -5.45
C ALA A 69 -4.96 -0.69 -6.24
N LYS A 70 -4.91 -0.39 -7.53
CA LYS A 70 -5.86 -0.79 -8.58
C LYS A 70 -5.08 -0.92 -9.89
N ALA A 71 -5.55 -1.74 -10.81
CA ALA A 71 -5.03 -1.84 -12.17
C ALA A 71 -6.16 -1.85 -13.21
N ASP A 72 -5.81 -1.70 -14.49
CA ASP A 72 -6.78 -1.77 -15.60
C ASP A 72 -7.22 -3.20 -15.90
N ARG A 73 -6.41 -4.18 -15.50
CA ARG A 73 -6.70 -5.60 -15.46
C ARG A 73 -6.01 -6.27 -14.26
N PRO A 74 -6.42 -7.47 -13.84
CA PRO A 74 -5.68 -8.22 -12.82
C PRO A 74 -4.20 -8.38 -13.20
N VAL A 75 -3.31 -7.99 -12.27
CA VAL A 75 -1.87 -7.97 -12.51
C VAL A 75 -1.04 -8.22 -11.25
N GLU A 76 0.06 -8.96 -11.39
CA GLU A 76 1.07 -9.10 -10.34
C GLU A 76 2.07 -7.94 -10.35
N PHE A 77 2.38 -7.41 -9.17
CA PHE A 77 3.43 -6.42 -8.97
C PHE A 77 4.25 -6.71 -7.70
N ALA A 78 5.47 -6.20 -7.66
CA ALA A 78 6.38 -6.35 -6.53
C ALA A 78 6.25 -5.18 -5.55
N VAL A 79 6.36 -5.46 -4.26
CA VAL A 79 6.56 -4.46 -3.21
C VAL A 79 7.78 -4.85 -2.40
N ALA A 80 8.71 -3.91 -2.23
CA ALA A 80 9.94 -4.17 -1.51
C ALA A 80 10.39 -2.98 -0.66
N ALA A 81 10.90 -3.29 0.54
CA ALA A 81 11.76 -2.41 1.30
C ALA A 81 13.21 -2.86 1.07
N LYS A 82 14.08 -1.97 0.63
CA LYS A 82 15.50 -2.26 0.36
C LYS A 82 16.40 -1.11 0.79
N GLN A 83 17.70 -1.35 0.90
CA GLN A 83 18.67 -0.27 1.04
C GLN A 83 18.60 0.67 -0.17
N SER A 84 18.76 1.97 0.05
CA SER A 84 18.71 2.99 -1.00
C SER A 84 20.02 3.17 -1.77
N ALA A 85 21.01 2.31 -1.50
CA ALA A 85 22.33 2.27 -2.13
C ALA A 85 22.86 0.82 -2.16
N PRO A 86 23.92 0.51 -2.93
CA PRO A 86 24.56 -0.80 -2.91
C PRO A 86 24.89 -1.26 -1.48
N PRO A 87 24.70 -2.56 -1.16
CA PRO A 87 24.38 -3.67 -2.06
C PRO A 87 22.89 -3.85 -2.41
N TRP A 88 22.02 -2.87 -2.11
CA TRP A 88 20.56 -2.95 -2.36
C TRP A 88 19.87 -4.08 -1.58
N GLY A 89 20.39 -4.40 -0.38
CA GLY A 89 19.85 -5.49 0.43
C GLY A 89 18.40 -5.25 0.84
N PHE A 90 17.56 -6.29 0.74
CA PHE A 90 16.19 -6.23 1.21
C PHE A 90 16.11 -6.10 2.74
N LEU A 91 15.12 -5.35 3.21
CA LEU A 91 14.89 -4.97 4.61
C LEU A 91 13.68 -5.70 5.19
N GLY A 92 13.54 -6.99 4.88
CA GLY A 92 12.45 -7.84 5.38
C GLY A 92 11.09 -7.69 4.69
N LEU A 93 10.95 -6.78 3.72
CA LEU A 93 9.83 -6.75 2.77
C LEU A 93 10.35 -6.94 1.35
N ASN A 94 9.96 -8.05 0.72
CA ASN A 94 10.19 -8.33 -0.69
C ASN A 94 9.18 -9.39 -1.13
N THR A 95 8.06 -8.96 -1.67
CA THR A 95 6.96 -9.86 -2.01
C THR A 95 6.29 -9.43 -3.31
N SER A 96 5.62 -10.37 -3.96
CA SER A 96 4.61 -10.02 -4.96
C SER A 96 3.24 -9.91 -4.32
N THR A 97 2.38 -9.11 -4.92
CA THR A 97 0.94 -9.18 -4.70
C THR A 97 0.20 -8.88 -6.00
N TYR A 98 -1.13 -8.96 -5.97
CA TYR A 98 -1.98 -8.76 -7.14
C TYR A 98 -2.84 -7.52 -6.95
N ALA A 99 -2.90 -6.67 -7.98
CA ALA A 99 -3.89 -5.59 -8.10
C ALA A 99 -5.03 -6.06 -9.02
N GLY A 100 -6.26 -5.77 -8.64
CA GLY A 100 -7.46 -6.01 -9.45
C GLY A 100 -7.98 -4.71 -10.08
N THR A 101 -9.14 -4.78 -10.72
CA THR A 101 -9.79 -3.64 -11.37
C THR A 101 -10.51 -2.69 -10.40
N GLU A 102 -10.52 -3.01 -9.12
CA GLU A 102 -11.08 -2.20 -8.04
C GLU A 102 -9.99 -1.73 -7.08
N TRP A 103 -10.25 -0.63 -6.40
CA TRP A 103 -9.39 -0.14 -5.35
C TRP A 103 -9.39 -1.11 -4.17
N LYS A 104 -8.20 -1.54 -3.75
CA LYS A 104 -8.03 -2.34 -2.54
C LYS A 104 -6.94 -1.76 -1.66
N LEU A 105 -7.18 -1.78 -0.35
CA LEU A 105 -6.20 -1.38 0.65
C LEU A 105 -5.34 -2.58 1.06
N TYR A 106 -4.04 -2.46 0.82
CA TYR A 106 -3.03 -3.44 1.17
C TYR A 106 -2.44 -3.10 2.53
N ARG A 107 -2.13 -4.14 3.31
CA ARG A 107 -1.50 -4.07 4.63
C ARG A 107 -0.37 -5.08 4.66
N MET A 108 0.86 -4.59 4.71
CA MET A 108 2.07 -5.40 4.63
C MET A 108 2.90 -5.16 5.89
N PRO A 109 2.73 -5.98 6.93
CA PRO A 109 3.64 -5.96 8.07
C PRO A 109 5.02 -6.48 7.65
N PHE A 110 6.08 -5.87 8.15
CA PHE A 110 7.45 -6.33 7.91
C PHE A 110 8.40 -5.93 9.04
N ALA A 111 9.49 -6.69 9.21
CA ALA A 111 10.57 -6.40 10.15
C ALA A 111 11.79 -5.86 9.39
N ALA A 112 12.32 -4.71 9.79
CA ALA A 112 13.39 -4.02 9.09
C ALA A 112 14.79 -4.60 9.42
N THR A 113 15.08 -5.81 8.95
CA THR A 113 16.23 -6.63 9.37
C THR A 113 17.62 -6.15 8.96
N LYS A 114 17.72 -5.15 8.07
CA LYS A 114 19.02 -4.62 7.56
C LYS A 114 19.00 -3.10 7.39
N ALA A 115 18.07 -2.43 8.07
CA ALA A 115 17.85 -1.01 7.88
C ALA A 115 19.04 -0.20 8.39
N ILE A 116 19.39 0.82 7.62
CA ILE A 116 20.31 1.87 8.05
C ILE A 116 19.48 3.15 8.06
N PRO A 117 19.39 3.88 9.18
CA PRO A 117 18.60 5.11 9.27
C PRO A 117 18.91 6.08 8.13
N GLY A 118 17.85 6.55 7.45
CA GLY A 118 17.96 7.46 6.30
C GLY A 118 18.48 6.84 5.01
N LYS A 119 18.74 5.52 4.96
CA LYS A 119 19.20 4.79 3.77
C LYS A 119 18.29 3.63 3.38
N SER A 120 17.00 3.73 3.70
CA SER A 120 15.99 2.75 3.30
C SER A 120 15.13 3.30 2.16
N ARG A 121 14.64 2.40 1.32
CA ARG A 121 13.77 2.68 0.18
C ARG A 121 12.55 1.79 0.26
N ILE A 122 11.38 2.33 -0.08
CA ILE A 122 10.20 1.55 -0.46
C ILE A 122 9.99 1.64 -1.97
N SER A 123 9.72 0.51 -2.64
CA SER A 123 9.53 0.45 -4.08
C SER A 123 8.35 -0.44 -4.48
N PHE A 124 7.65 0.01 -5.52
CA PHE A 124 6.65 -0.73 -6.28
C PHE A 124 7.21 -1.00 -7.67
N SER A 125 7.16 -2.25 -8.12
CA SER A 125 7.76 -2.64 -9.41
C SER A 125 6.81 -3.50 -10.21
N LEU A 126 6.67 -3.22 -11.50
CA LEU A 126 5.89 -4.07 -12.39
C LEU A 126 6.66 -5.37 -12.66
N LYS A 127 5.95 -6.49 -12.59
CA LYS A 127 6.50 -7.82 -12.94
C LYS A 127 6.05 -8.29 -14.32
N GLU A 128 5.17 -7.53 -14.95
CA GLU A 128 4.53 -7.96 -16.18
C GLU A 128 5.39 -7.87 -17.42
N LYS A 129 5.03 -8.72 -18.36
CA LYS A 129 5.55 -8.70 -19.73
C LYS A 129 4.55 -8.19 -20.73
N GLN A 130 3.34 -7.85 -20.30
CA GLN A 130 2.27 -7.32 -21.15
C GLN A 130 1.91 -5.91 -20.73
N ALA A 131 1.43 -5.11 -21.68
CA ALA A 131 0.93 -3.77 -21.38
C ALA A 131 -0.08 -3.80 -20.22
N VAL A 132 0.06 -2.84 -19.30
CA VAL A 132 -0.75 -2.74 -18.08
C VAL A 132 -0.59 -1.37 -17.45
N LYS A 133 -1.68 -0.89 -16.84
CA LYS A 133 -1.66 0.27 -15.95
C LYS A 133 -1.94 -0.16 -14.53
N ILE A 134 -1.10 0.28 -13.60
CA ILE A 134 -1.34 0.17 -12.17
C ILE A 134 -1.33 1.55 -11.52
N TRP A 135 -2.28 1.78 -10.64
CA TRP A 135 -2.37 2.96 -9.80
C TRP A 135 -2.02 2.62 -8.36
N ILE A 136 -1.14 3.41 -7.74
CA ILE A 136 -0.81 3.32 -6.31
C ILE A 136 -1.20 4.64 -5.63
N ALA A 137 -1.81 4.58 -4.44
CA ALA A 137 -2.29 5.75 -3.73
C ALA A 137 -2.15 5.65 -2.21
N ASP A 138 -2.14 6.80 -1.54
CA ASP A 138 -2.14 6.99 -0.07
C ASP A 138 -1.18 6.03 0.66
N VAL A 139 0.11 6.11 0.31
CA VAL A 139 1.14 5.21 0.83
C VAL A 139 1.55 5.63 2.24
N LYS A 140 1.49 4.71 3.19
CA LYS A 140 1.82 4.97 4.59
C LYS A 140 2.76 3.91 5.15
N ILE A 141 3.77 4.35 5.87
CA ILE A 141 4.59 3.48 6.72
C ILE A 141 4.56 4.06 8.13
N VAL A 142 4.23 3.20 9.09
CA VAL A 142 4.26 3.50 10.53
C VAL A 142 4.81 2.29 11.29
N PRO A 143 5.29 2.46 12.54
CA PRO A 143 5.60 1.32 13.42
C PRO A 143 4.41 0.35 13.51
N ALA A 144 4.67 -0.93 13.67
CA ALA A 144 3.61 -1.92 13.86
C ALA A 144 3.05 -1.87 15.30
N GLY A 145 1.83 -2.36 15.47
CA GLY A 145 1.19 -2.45 16.79
C GLY A 145 0.77 -1.10 17.39
N PRO A 146 0.62 -1.00 18.72
CA PRO A 146 0.10 0.20 19.39
C PRO A 146 0.89 1.47 19.11
N ALA A 147 2.21 1.36 18.95
CA ALA A 147 3.10 2.49 18.64
C ALA A 147 2.76 3.15 17.28
N GLY A 148 2.15 2.41 16.35
CA GLY A 148 1.78 2.91 15.03
C GLY A 148 0.45 3.66 14.95
N LYS A 149 -0.40 3.56 15.98
CA LYS A 149 -1.78 4.06 15.92
C LYS A 149 -1.84 5.56 15.63
N ASP A 150 -1.00 6.31 16.33
CA ASP A 150 -0.95 7.78 16.25
C ASP A 150 0.40 8.29 15.67
N ALA A 151 1.22 7.38 15.14
CA ALA A 151 2.50 7.74 14.54
C ALA A 151 2.29 8.53 13.24
N ALA A 152 3.13 9.55 13.06
CA ALA A 152 3.24 10.26 11.79
C ALA A 152 3.67 9.30 10.67
N ASN A 153 3.15 9.53 9.47
CA ASN A 153 3.56 8.77 8.30
C ASN A 153 5.04 9.04 8.00
N MET A 154 5.83 7.96 7.85
CA MET A 154 7.25 8.04 7.50
C MET A 154 7.47 8.29 6.00
N VAL A 155 6.43 8.12 5.18
CA VAL A 155 6.44 8.40 3.74
C VAL A 155 6.14 9.88 3.49
N ARG A 156 6.96 10.50 2.63
CA ARG A 156 6.82 11.89 2.19
C ARG A 156 5.88 11.97 0.98
N ASN A 157 5.09 13.04 0.91
CA ASN A 157 4.09 13.22 -0.16
C ASN A 157 3.27 11.93 -0.44
N PRO A 158 2.63 11.33 0.57
CA PRO A 158 2.05 9.99 0.47
C PRO A 158 0.82 9.90 -0.45
N ARG A 159 0.21 11.06 -0.75
CA ARG A 159 -0.99 11.22 -1.57
C ARG A 159 -0.72 11.91 -2.91
N PHE A 160 0.55 12.13 -3.25
CA PHE A 160 0.98 12.73 -4.51
C PHE A 160 0.33 14.10 -4.81
N GLU A 161 -0.02 14.87 -3.78
CA GLU A 161 -0.65 16.19 -3.90
C GLU A 161 0.35 17.26 -4.34
N GLN A 162 1.65 16.97 -4.23
CA GLN A 162 2.76 17.84 -4.64
C GLN A 162 3.44 17.32 -5.92
N GLY A 163 2.69 16.65 -6.80
CA GLY A 163 3.25 15.90 -7.92
C GLY A 163 4.12 14.74 -7.40
N PHE A 164 5.30 14.53 -7.98
CA PHE A 164 6.21 13.47 -7.50
C PHE A 164 6.86 13.78 -6.15
N GLY A 165 7.17 15.03 -5.84
CA GLY A 165 7.94 15.37 -4.63
C GLY A 165 9.23 14.53 -4.54
N GLU A 166 9.40 13.77 -3.46
CA GLU A 166 10.57 12.90 -3.22
C GLU A 166 10.39 11.45 -3.74
N TRP A 167 9.43 11.25 -4.64
CA TRP A 167 9.29 9.99 -5.35
C TRP A 167 10.03 10.01 -6.68
N TYR A 168 10.58 8.85 -7.03
CA TYR A 168 11.42 8.65 -8.20
C TYR A 168 10.90 7.47 -9.01
N SER A 169 11.13 7.54 -10.32
CA SER A 169 10.89 6.43 -11.25
C SER A 169 12.21 5.93 -11.83
N GLU A 170 12.31 4.61 -11.99
CA GLU A 170 13.39 3.97 -12.74
C GLU A 170 12.81 3.34 -14.01
N GLY A 171 13.62 3.29 -15.08
CA GLY A 171 13.27 2.59 -16.31
C GLY A 171 12.27 3.33 -17.21
N THR A 172 11.91 4.58 -16.91
CA THR A 172 11.04 5.39 -17.77
C THR A 172 11.65 5.53 -19.17
N LYS A 173 10.86 5.18 -20.18
CA LYS A 173 11.25 5.22 -21.59
C LYS A 173 10.00 5.48 -22.42
N VAL A 174 10.05 6.54 -23.24
CA VAL A 174 8.94 6.93 -24.13
C VAL A 174 8.51 5.75 -24.99
N GLY A 175 7.20 5.49 -25.04
CA GLY A 175 6.62 4.38 -25.78
C GLY A 175 6.84 3.00 -25.15
N VAL A 176 7.35 2.93 -23.91
CA VAL A 176 7.64 1.65 -23.24
C VAL A 176 7.10 1.64 -21.81
N TYR A 177 7.54 2.59 -20.99
CA TYR A 177 7.12 2.71 -19.60
C TYR A 177 7.10 4.16 -19.20
N SER A 178 5.97 4.62 -18.68
CA SER A 178 5.80 5.97 -18.17
C SER A 178 5.24 5.95 -16.76
N VAL A 179 5.52 7.01 -16.01
CA VAL A 179 4.97 7.23 -14.68
C VAL A 179 4.42 8.65 -14.65
N GLN A 180 3.22 8.82 -14.12
CA GLN A 180 2.59 10.14 -13.97
C GLN A 180 1.74 10.19 -12.71
N VAL A 181 1.54 11.40 -12.18
CA VAL A 181 0.57 11.63 -11.10
C VAL A 181 -0.77 11.96 -11.72
N VAL A 182 -1.81 11.26 -11.28
CA VAL A 182 -3.19 11.41 -11.76
C VAL A 182 -4.10 11.76 -10.59
N GLN A 183 -5.04 12.68 -10.84
CA GLN A 183 -6.10 12.97 -9.88
C GLN A 183 -7.04 11.76 -9.78
N GLN A 184 -7.50 11.44 -8.58
CA GLN A 184 -8.35 10.27 -8.35
C GLN A 184 -9.65 10.31 -9.18
N SER A 185 -10.22 11.49 -9.39
CA SER A 185 -11.40 11.69 -10.24
C SER A 185 -11.16 11.39 -11.73
N ALA A 186 -9.91 11.38 -12.18
CA ALA A 186 -9.53 11.08 -13.56
C ALA A 186 -9.17 9.59 -13.77
N ILE A 187 -9.10 8.80 -12.70
CA ILE A 187 -8.77 7.37 -12.79
C ILE A 187 -10.02 6.61 -13.25
N PRO A 188 -9.95 5.79 -14.31
CA PRO A 188 -11.10 5.05 -14.79
C PRO A 188 -11.76 4.20 -13.70
N ALA A 189 -13.10 4.24 -13.64
CA ALA A 189 -13.89 3.30 -12.85
C ALA A 189 -13.62 1.86 -13.33
N ALA A 190 -13.92 0.86 -12.50
CA ALA A 190 -13.84 -0.53 -12.96
C ALA A 190 -14.78 -0.67 -14.17
N ALA A 191 -14.32 -1.33 -15.24
CA ALA A 191 -15.22 -1.68 -16.33
C ALA A 191 -16.33 -2.55 -15.74
N ALA A 192 -17.59 -2.14 -15.88
CA ALA A 192 -18.72 -2.99 -15.54
C ALA A 192 -18.69 -4.17 -16.52
N GLU A 193 -18.53 -5.39 -15.99
CA GLU A 193 -18.72 -6.63 -16.75
C GLU A 193 -20.20 -6.84 -17.10
#